data_AF-A0A136PLV5-F1
#
_entry.id   AF-A0A136PLV5-F1
#
_cell.length_a   1.000
_cell.length_b   1.000
_cell.length_c   1.000
_cell.angle_alpha   90.00
_cell.angle_beta   90.00
_cell.angle_gamma   90.00
#
_symmetry.space_group_name_H-M   'P 1'
#
loop_
_entity.id
_entity.type
_entity.pdbx_description
1 polymer ?
#
loop_
_entity_poly.entity_id
_entity_poly.type
_entity_poly.pdbx_seq_one_letter_code
_entity_poly.pdbx_strand_id
1 'polypeptide(L)'
;MRVGQQSTDPIDQVLGEVPVPAPLTPEDVRLAVRALVVHAAEEWPSGPLCRNDGASFPCRLHRWGRRVLETHGLNERQIDALIRHGNPFVHVPFPFVVNGPSTARTGAMPARPGAGVPARPGAAPPRPGAAPGRPGTPVAHAGAV
;
A
#
# COMPACT_ATOMS: atom_id res chain seq x y z
N MET A 1 26.06 -27.41 -13.39
CA MET A 1 26.37 -26.24 -12.54
C MET A 1 25.63 -25.05 -13.13
N ARG A 2 24.61 -24.49 -12.46
CA ARG A 2 23.94 -23.28 -12.95
C ARG A 2 24.81 -22.10 -12.54
N VAL A 3 25.45 -21.47 -13.52
CA VAL A 3 26.29 -20.29 -13.33
C VAL A 3 25.41 -19.21 -12.70
N GLY A 4 25.71 -18.88 -11.45
CA GLY A 4 25.05 -17.81 -10.71
C GLY A 4 25.17 -16.54 -11.53
N GLN A 5 24.03 -15.88 -11.71
CA GLN A 5 23.88 -14.58 -12.34
C GLN A 5 24.56 -13.54 -11.45
N GLN A 6 25.89 -13.54 -11.45
CA GLN A 6 26.70 -12.56 -10.75
C GLN A 6 26.33 -11.19 -11.28
N SER A 7 26.07 -10.25 -10.37
CA SER A 7 25.80 -8.87 -10.71
C SER A 7 26.92 -8.32 -11.57
N THR A 8 26.60 -7.71 -12.71
CA THR A 8 27.58 -6.94 -13.50
C THR A 8 27.90 -5.59 -12.83
N ASP A 9 27.32 -5.29 -11.67
CA ASP A 9 27.54 -4.03 -10.96
C ASP A 9 28.94 -4.01 -10.31
N PRO A 10 29.77 -2.98 -10.59
CA PRO A 10 31.12 -2.88 -10.02
C PRO A 10 31.14 -2.81 -8.49
N ILE A 11 30.08 -2.31 -7.86
CA ILE A 11 29.97 -2.24 -6.39
C ILE A 11 29.78 -3.64 -5.80
N ASP A 12 28.99 -4.49 -6.46
CA ASP A 12 28.75 -5.87 -6.03
C ASP A 12 30.01 -6.74 -6.13
N GLN A 13 30.86 -6.49 -7.12
CA GLN A 13 32.13 -7.22 -7.29
C GLN A 13 33.12 -6.96 -6.16
N VAL A 14 33.11 -5.75 -5.59
CA VAL A 14 34.02 -5.34 -4.51
C VAL A 14 33.46 -5.71 -3.13
N LEU A 15 32.16 -5.48 -2.92
CA LEU A 15 31.56 -5.62 -1.59
C LEU A 15 30.89 -6.99 -1.35
N GLY A 16 30.70 -7.80 -2.41
CA GLY A 16 29.98 -9.07 -2.32
C GLY A 16 28.52 -8.91 -1.91
N GLU A 17 27.80 -10.02 -1.71
CA GLU A 17 26.40 -9.96 -1.24
C GLU A 17 26.30 -9.58 0.24
N VAL A 18 25.29 -8.79 0.61
CA VAL A 18 24.99 -8.52 2.02
C VAL A 18 24.46 -9.82 2.65
N PRO A 19 25.03 -10.30 3.78
CA PRO A 19 24.55 -11.50 4.44
C PRO A 19 23.17 -11.30 5.08
N VAL A 20 22.39 -12.37 5.17
CA VAL A 20 21.11 -12.38 5.91
C VAL A 20 21.43 -12.63 7.39
N PRO A 21 21.00 -11.74 8.31
CA PRO A 21 21.23 -11.94 9.75
C PRO A 21 20.55 -13.20 10.30
N ALA A 22 21.20 -13.85 11.27
CA ALA A 22 20.65 -14.98 12.02
C ALA A 22 21.02 -14.85 13.52
N PRO A 23 20.04 -14.76 14.45
CA PRO A 23 18.60 -14.80 14.20
C PRO A 23 18.09 -13.51 13.53
N LEU A 24 16.99 -13.63 12.78
CA LEU A 24 16.37 -12.49 12.13
C LEU A 24 15.59 -11.63 13.14
N THR A 25 15.79 -10.32 13.12
CA THR A 25 15.13 -9.39 14.04
C THR A 25 14.02 -8.58 13.35
N PRO A 26 13.06 -7.99 14.12
CA PRO A 26 12.06 -7.08 13.55
C PRO A 26 12.66 -5.85 12.85
N GLU A 27 13.84 -5.41 13.26
CA GLU A 27 14.54 -4.29 12.64
C GLU A 27 15.07 -4.68 11.25
N ASP A 28 15.64 -5.88 11.11
CA ASP A 28 16.08 -6.41 9.81
C ASP A 28 14.92 -6.47 8.81
N VAL A 29 13.73 -6.86 9.28
CA VAL A 29 12.52 -6.89 8.45
C VAL A 29 12.12 -5.49 7.98
N ARG A 30 12.16 -4.47 8.86
CA ARG A 30 11.85 -3.08 8.50
C ARG A 30 12.86 -2.55 7.47
N LEU A 31 14.14 -2.83 7.67
CA LEU A 31 15.19 -2.44 6.74
C LEU A 31 15.04 -3.15 5.39
N ALA A 32 14.63 -4.43 5.39
CA ALA A 32 14.36 -5.19 4.18
C ALA A 32 13.15 -4.65 3.38
N VAL A 33 12.06 -4.29 4.07
CA VAL A 33 10.91 -3.60 3.47
C VAL A 33 11.34 -2.31 2.81
N ARG A 34 12.12 -1.48 3.52
CA ARG A 34 12.65 -0.24 2.98
C ARG A 34 13.55 -0.49 1.78
N ALA A 35 14.42 -1.48 1.84
CA ALA A 35 15.33 -1.83 0.75
C ALA A 35 14.55 -2.16 -0.54
N LEU A 36 13.48 -2.95 -0.46
CA LEU A 36 12.69 -3.28 -1.64
C LEU A 36 11.91 -2.11 -2.24
N VAL A 37 11.36 -1.26 -1.38
CA VAL A 37 10.53 -0.12 -1.82
C VAL A 37 11.38 1.02 -2.37
N VAL A 38 12.49 1.35 -1.70
CA VAL A 38 13.39 2.44 -2.10
C VAL A 38 14.22 2.03 -3.31
N HIS A 39 14.68 0.78 -3.36
CA HIS A 39 15.48 0.25 -4.46
C HIS A 39 14.61 -0.48 -5.48
N ALA A 40 13.48 0.11 -5.84
CA ALA A 40 12.61 -0.42 -6.89
C ALA A 40 13.20 -0.21 -8.29
N ALA A 41 12.78 -1.05 -9.23
CA ALA A 41 13.13 -0.90 -10.63
C ALA A 41 12.51 0.36 -11.23
N GLU A 42 13.28 1.04 -12.06
CA GLU A 42 12.85 2.13 -12.93
C GLU A 42 13.22 1.78 -14.37
N GLU A 43 12.30 2.01 -15.30
CA GLU A 43 12.46 1.64 -16.70
C GLU A 43 13.27 2.71 -17.44
N TRP A 44 14.37 2.29 -18.07
CA TRP A 44 15.21 3.15 -18.90
C TRP A 44 15.38 2.54 -20.28
N PRO A 45 15.71 3.33 -21.33
CA PRO A 45 15.95 2.81 -22.67
C PRO A 45 17.04 1.73 -22.76
N SER A 46 17.98 1.73 -21.82
CA SER A 46 19.07 0.77 -21.71
C SER A 46 18.75 -0.48 -20.88
N GLY A 47 17.54 -0.58 -20.32
CA GLY A 47 17.13 -1.64 -19.39
C GLY A 47 16.85 -1.11 -17.96
N PRO A 48 16.31 -1.96 -17.07
CA PRO A 48 15.85 -1.53 -15.76
C PRO A 48 17.03 -1.18 -14.84
N LEU A 49 16.97 0.00 -14.24
CA LEU A 49 17.93 0.47 -13.24
C LEU A 49 17.24 0.63 -11.89
N CYS A 50 18.02 0.53 -10.81
CA CYS A 50 17.54 0.85 -9.49
C CYS A 50 17.31 2.36 -9.37
N ARG A 51 16.11 2.79 -8.98
CA ARG A 51 15.78 4.22 -8.79
C ARG A 51 16.73 4.94 -7.83
N ASN A 52 17.09 4.30 -6.72
CA ASN A 52 17.94 4.93 -5.69
C ASN A 52 19.45 4.88 -6.03
N ASP A 53 19.94 3.75 -6.53
CA ASP A 53 21.38 3.51 -6.69
C ASP A 53 21.89 3.84 -8.10
N GLY A 54 21.01 3.90 -9.11
CA GLY A 54 21.40 3.96 -10.52
C GLY A 54 22.04 2.67 -11.06
N ALA A 55 22.28 1.69 -10.19
CA ALA A 55 22.79 0.35 -10.49
C ALA A 55 21.87 -0.45 -11.42
N SER A 56 22.42 -1.48 -12.09
CA SER A 56 21.59 -2.45 -12.82
C SER A 56 20.62 -3.15 -11.86
N PHE A 57 19.33 -3.14 -12.18
CA PHE A 57 18.32 -3.78 -11.33
C PHE A 57 18.31 -5.31 -11.56
N PRO A 58 18.17 -6.14 -10.51
CA PRO A 58 18.05 -5.77 -9.10
C PRO A 58 19.39 -5.39 -8.49
N CYS A 59 19.47 -4.28 -7.75
CA CYS A 59 20.70 -3.89 -7.07
C CYS A 59 20.95 -4.75 -5.80
N ARG A 60 22.12 -4.56 -5.19
CA ARG A 60 22.57 -5.27 -3.98
C ARG A 60 21.54 -5.27 -2.85
N LEU A 61 21.03 -4.09 -2.50
CA LEU A 61 20.11 -3.92 -1.38
C LEU A 61 18.73 -4.50 -1.69
N HIS A 62 18.28 -4.40 -2.94
CA HIS A 62 17.05 -5.06 -3.38
C HIS A 62 17.12 -6.58 -3.18
N ARG A 63 18.22 -7.21 -3.62
CA ARG A 63 18.43 -8.66 -3.44
C ARG A 63 18.53 -9.07 -1.97
N TRP A 64 19.17 -8.24 -1.14
CA TRP A 64 19.23 -8.48 0.29
C TRP A 64 17.85 -8.41 0.94
N GLY A 65 17.09 -7.33 0.69
CA GLY A 65 15.76 -7.17 1.26
C GLY A 65 14.83 -8.31 0.88
N ARG A 66 14.92 -8.78 -0.36
CA ARG A 66 14.15 -9.94 -0.83
C ARG A 66 14.48 -11.21 -0.06
N ARG A 67 15.76 -11.57 0.07
CA ARG A 67 16.18 -12.77 0.82
C ARG A 67 15.80 -12.70 2.29
N VAL A 68 15.89 -11.52 2.91
CA VAL A 68 15.44 -11.31 4.30
C VAL A 68 13.94 -11.56 4.44
N LEU A 69 13.12 -11.02 3.53
CA LEU A 69 11.67 -11.22 3.59
C LEU A 69 11.24 -12.65 3.23
N GLU A 70 11.94 -13.31 2.31
CA GLU A 70 11.77 -14.74 2.02
C GLU A 70 12.15 -15.61 3.23
N THR A 71 13.22 -15.26 3.95
CA THR A 71 13.62 -15.93 5.21
C THR A 71 12.61 -15.68 6.32
N HIS A 72 12.03 -14.47 6.36
CA HIS A 72 10.84 -14.14 7.13
C HIS A 72 9.56 -14.78 6.55
N GLY A 73 9.65 -15.65 5.54
CA GLY A 73 8.56 -16.43 4.97
C GLY A 73 7.43 -15.66 4.28
N LEU A 74 7.71 -14.45 3.81
CA LEU A 74 6.87 -13.83 2.79
C LEU A 74 7.09 -14.57 1.47
N ASN A 75 6.00 -14.84 0.77
CA ASN A 75 6.09 -15.36 -0.60
C ASN A 75 6.28 -14.23 -1.62
N GLU A 76 6.67 -14.63 -2.82
CA GLU A 76 6.88 -13.76 -3.97
C GLU A 76 5.75 -12.74 -4.19
N ARG A 77 4.50 -13.21 -4.15
CA ARG A 77 3.33 -12.37 -4.44
C ARG A 77 3.13 -11.30 -3.38
N GLN A 78 3.42 -11.62 -2.11
CA GLN A 78 3.37 -10.67 -1.01
C GLN A 78 4.48 -9.62 -1.12
N ILE A 79 5.67 -10.04 -1.52
CA ILE A 79 6.81 -9.16 -1.77
C ILE A 79 6.50 -8.21 -2.94
N ASP A 80 5.98 -8.71 -4.06
CA ASP A 80 5.56 -7.89 -5.19
C ASP A 80 4.43 -6.92 -4.84
N ALA A 81 3.48 -7.36 -4.02
CA ALA A 81 2.41 -6.49 -3.53
C ALA A 81 2.96 -5.36 -2.65
N LEU A 82 3.96 -5.64 -1.81
CA LEU A 82 4.64 -4.65 -0.98
C LEU A 82 5.41 -3.62 -1.83
N ILE A 83 6.14 -4.09 -2.84
CA ILE A 83 6.83 -3.21 -3.80
C ILE A 83 5.83 -2.32 -4.54
N ARG A 84 4.73 -2.90 -5.05
CA ARG A 84 3.68 -2.17 -5.77
C ARG A 84 2.97 -1.15 -4.88
N HIS A 85 2.79 -1.46 -3.60
CA HIS A 85 2.21 -0.55 -2.62
C HIS A 85 3.13 0.65 -2.33
N GLY A 86 4.45 0.47 -2.40
CA GLY A 86 5.41 1.58 -2.42
C GLY A 86 5.59 2.33 -1.09
N ASN A 87 5.02 1.84 0.01
CA ASN A 87 5.22 2.43 1.34
C ASN A 87 6.34 1.69 2.09
N PRO A 88 7.49 2.35 2.35
CA PRO A 88 8.65 1.73 2.99
C PRO A 88 8.47 1.53 4.50
N PHE A 89 7.41 2.09 5.10
CA PHE A 89 7.11 2.02 6.53
C PHE A 89 6.00 1.01 6.85
N VAL A 90 5.60 0.16 5.90
CA VAL A 90 4.64 -0.90 6.18
C VAL A 90 5.24 -1.86 7.20
N HIS A 91 4.51 -2.04 8.30
CA HIS A 91 4.84 -3.06 9.29
C HIS A 91 4.38 -4.43 8.80
N VAL A 92 5.35 -5.31 8.63
CA VAL A 92 5.13 -6.74 8.41
C VAL A 92 5.11 -7.41 9.80
N PRO A 93 4.01 -8.08 10.20
CA PRO A 93 3.90 -8.69 11.52
C PRO A 93 4.99 -9.74 11.75
N PHE A 94 5.63 -9.69 12.91
CA PHE A 94 6.59 -10.68 13.39
C PHE A 94 6.05 -11.34 14.67
N PRO A 95 6.11 -12.67 14.87
CA PRO A 95 6.39 -13.71 13.87
C PRO A 95 5.13 -14.04 13.07
N PHE A 96 5.27 -14.23 11.76
CA PHE A 96 4.22 -14.91 10.99
C PHE A 96 4.30 -16.42 11.36
N VAL A 97 3.38 -16.91 12.19
CA VAL A 97 3.11 -18.35 12.16
C VAL A 97 2.50 -18.63 10.79
N VAL A 98 3.15 -19.46 9.98
CA VAL A 98 2.68 -19.98 8.68
C VAL A 98 1.25 -20.50 8.87
N ASN A 99 0.25 -19.66 8.61
CA ASN A 99 -1.10 -20.10 8.31
C ASN A 99 -1.23 -20.00 6.80
N GLY A 100 -1.64 -21.13 6.19
CA GLY A 100 -1.69 -21.38 4.76
C GLY A 100 -2.60 -20.42 3.96
N PRO A 101 -2.92 -20.77 2.70
CA PRO A 101 -3.48 -19.82 1.73
C PRO A 101 -4.69 -19.12 2.33
N SER A 102 -4.69 -17.78 2.29
CA SER A 102 -5.85 -16.98 2.64
C SER A 102 -7.04 -17.47 1.85
N THR A 103 -7.92 -18.24 2.49
CA THR A 103 -9.26 -18.46 1.98
C THR A 103 -9.89 -17.09 1.94
N ALA A 104 -10.29 -16.69 0.72
CA ALA A 104 -11.04 -15.49 0.45
C ALA A 104 -12.05 -15.23 1.58
N ARG A 105 -12.06 -14.01 2.11
CA ARG A 105 -13.20 -13.51 2.88
C ARG A 105 -14.39 -13.49 1.93
N THR A 106 -15.10 -14.61 1.79
CA THR A 106 -16.48 -14.62 1.34
C THR A 106 -17.26 -13.78 2.34
N GLY A 107 -17.63 -12.57 1.93
CA GLY A 107 -18.46 -11.68 2.72
C GLY A 107 -19.77 -12.37 3.05
N ALA A 108 -19.94 -12.78 4.31
CA ALA A 108 -21.23 -13.07 4.90
C ALA A 108 -21.53 -11.95 5.90
N MET A 109 -22.25 -10.93 5.43
CA MET A 109 -22.94 -9.98 6.30
C MET A 109 -23.94 -10.77 7.17
N PRO A 110 -23.95 -10.63 8.51
CA PRO A 110 -25.08 -11.11 9.29
C PRO A 110 -26.29 -10.23 9.00
N ALA A 111 -27.37 -10.84 8.52
CA ALA A 111 -28.66 -10.20 8.31
C ALA A 111 -29.19 -9.63 9.66
N ARG A 112 -29.50 -8.33 9.68
CA ARG A 112 -30.23 -7.68 10.78
C ARG A 112 -31.67 -8.23 10.79
N PRO A 113 -32.20 -8.69 11.94
CA PRO A 113 -33.63 -8.97 12.06
C PRO A 113 -34.42 -7.66 12.00
N GLY A 114 -35.36 -7.56 11.07
CA GLY A 114 -36.25 -6.42 10.91
C GLY A 114 -37.25 -6.32 12.07
N ALA A 115 -37.23 -5.19 12.77
CA ALA A 115 -38.28 -4.80 13.70
C ALA A 115 -39.40 -4.09 12.92
N GLY A 116 -40.62 -4.60 13.08
CA GLY A 116 -41.81 -4.22 12.33
C GLY A 116 -42.28 -2.78 12.57
N VAL A 117 -42.94 -2.26 11.54
CA VAL A 117 -43.67 -0.99 11.51
C VAL A 117 -45.06 -1.19 12.13
N PRO A 118 -45.51 -0.35 13.08
CA PRO A 118 -46.93 -0.18 13.33
C PRO A 118 -47.49 1.14 12.78
N ALA A 119 -48.79 1.08 12.48
CA ALA A 119 -49.59 1.94 11.62
C ALA A 119 -49.92 3.35 12.16
N ARG A 120 -50.26 4.24 11.23
CA ARG A 120 -50.87 5.58 11.44
C ARG A 120 -52.32 5.44 11.92
N PRO A 121 -52.82 6.41 12.71
CA PRO A 121 -54.18 6.92 12.57
C PRO A 121 -54.19 8.43 12.24
N GLY A 122 -55.20 8.86 11.49
CA GLY A 122 -55.20 10.13 10.75
C GLY A 122 -55.97 11.32 11.34
N ALA A 123 -56.30 12.23 10.42
CA ALA A 123 -57.19 13.40 10.43
C ALA A 123 -56.63 14.78 10.90
N ALA A 124 -56.64 15.74 9.95
CA ALA A 124 -56.48 17.20 10.06
C ALA A 124 -57.82 17.88 10.47
N PRO A 125 -58.02 19.23 10.69
CA PRO A 125 -57.46 20.43 9.98
C PRO A 125 -57.35 21.72 10.90
N PRO A 126 -57.50 23.01 10.45
CA PRO A 126 -56.91 23.82 9.36
C PRO A 126 -56.09 25.08 9.84
N ARG A 127 -55.57 25.86 8.86
CA ARG A 127 -54.67 27.06 8.89
C ARG A 127 -55.31 28.35 9.48
N PRO A 128 -54.56 29.47 9.74
CA PRO A 128 -54.29 30.47 8.67
C PRO A 128 -53.01 31.36 8.79
N GLY A 129 -52.59 31.92 7.64
CA GLY A 129 -51.78 33.15 7.50
C GLY A 129 -50.26 32.93 7.38
N ALA A 130 -49.50 33.51 6.46
CA ALA A 130 -49.75 34.38 5.31
C ALA A 130 -48.51 34.25 4.38
N ALA A 131 -48.71 34.32 3.07
CA ALA A 131 -47.66 34.67 2.11
C ALA A 131 -47.88 36.16 1.71
N PRO A 132 -47.09 36.80 0.82
CA PRO A 132 -45.84 36.40 0.15
C PRO A 132 -44.75 37.51 0.17
N GLY A 133 -43.56 37.26 -0.39
CA GLY A 133 -42.62 38.35 -0.71
C GLY A 133 -41.23 37.93 -1.19
N ARG A 134 -41.10 37.54 -2.46
CA ARG A 134 -39.94 37.90 -3.32
C ARG A 134 -40.43 39.06 -4.22
N PRO A 135 -39.61 39.93 -4.89
CA PRO A 135 -38.25 39.68 -5.42
C PRO A 135 -37.27 40.90 -5.47
N GLY A 136 -35.99 40.66 -5.84
CA GLY A 136 -35.05 41.60 -6.50
C GLY A 136 -34.63 42.86 -5.71
N THR A 137 -33.54 43.60 -5.95
CA THR A 137 -32.54 43.76 -7.04
C THR A 137 -31.27 44.44 -6.41
N PRO A 138 -30.37 45.22 -7.07
CA PRO A 138 -29.00 44.79 -7.39
C PRO A 138 -27.84 45.78 -7.03
N VAL A 139 -26.60 45.41 -7.41
CA VAL A 139 -25.35 46.18 -7.70
C VAL A 139 -24.67 47.04 -6.60
N ALA A 140 -23.35 46.84 -6.42
CA ALA A 140 -22.33 47.90 -6.43
C ALA A 140 -20.90 47.34 -6.62
N HIS A 141 -20.18 47.90 -7.59
CA HIS A 141 -18.75 47.74 -7.89
C HIS A 141 -17.84 48.37 -6.82
N ALA A 142 -16.59 47.90 -6.70
CA ALA A 142 -15.35 48.73 -6.78
C ALA A 142 -14.07 47.99 -6.33
N GLY A 143 -12.95 48.27 -7.03
CA GLY A 143 -11.56 48.01 -6.59
C GLY A 143 -10.80 47.01 -7.47
N ALA A 144 -10.30 47.33 -8.68
CA ALA A 144 -9.29 48.32 -9.09
C ALA A 144 -7.83 47.87 -8.85
N VAL A 145 -7.17 47.61 -9.99
CA VAL A 145 -5.74 47.70 -10.39
C VAL A 145 -4.63 47.12 -9.52
#